data_AF-A0A3A8JH10-F1
#
_entry.id   AF-A0A3A8JH10-F1
#
_cell.length_a   1.000
_cell.length_b   1.000
_cell.length_c   1.000
_cell.angle_alpha   90.00
_cell.angle_beta   90.00
_cell.angle_gamma   90.00
#
_symmetry.space_group_name_H-M   'P 1'
#
loop_
_entity.id
_entity.type
_entity.pdbx_description
1 polymer ?
#
loop_
_entity_poly.entity_id
_entity_poly.type
_entity_poly.pdbx_seq_one_letter_code
_entity_poly.pdbx_strand_id
1 'polypeptide(L)'
;MRITLALIVGLLLAQVARAEPDSFELGTGRDGVLTVASGLSMIVTSNAALGKSAAAGAQELVVSGLKVSSGDLLMIHETTGLSAVPDVGNTKPVSLAGTVAPGRWELARVEGVLSSTPPTYVLTAPLRYAYAAGRAQVVRVAEYSDVVVEAGARLTVSPWNGKSGGILAMLVTGKVVNEGRIDADGVGSQAGIFQAGAAGLTGCTGLELELDKGGSARGEGVAGMSSKNGLFTGRGNLASGGGGGNCAASGGGGGGHAGPGGNGGRTSPGDGTRDEGGLGGAALSYSVFDRFM
;
A
#
# COMPACT_ATOMS: atom_id res chain seq x y z
N MET A 1 -37.19 30.59 42.14
CA MET A 1 -37.64 29.30 41.58
C MET A 1 -37.64 29.36 40.06
N ARG A 2 -36.44 29.50 39.47
CA ARG A 2 -36.10 29.46 38.04
C ARG A 2 -34.60 29.09 38.04
N ILE A 3 -34.09 28.43 37.00
CA ILE A 3 -32.75 27.81 36.91
C ILE A 3 -32.73 26.32 37.33
N THR A 4 -33.60 25.51 36.74
CA THR A 4 -33.36 24.04 36.64
C THR A 4 -33.74 23.46 35.28
N LEU A 5 -34.22 24.27 34.33
CA LEU A 5 -34.63 23.81 33.00
C LEU A 5 -33.55 23.98 31.91
N ALA A 6 -32.47 24.72 32.19
CA ALA A 6 -31.43 25.00 31.20
C ALA A 6 -30.37 23.89 31.07
N LEU A 7 -30.25 23.00 32.07
CA LEU A 7 -29.20 21.97 32.07
C LEU A 7 -29.60 20.69 31.30
N ILE A 8 -30.89 20.47 31.05
CA ILE A 8 -31.39 19.24 30.42
C ILE A 8 -31.45 19.37 28.88
N VAL A 9 -31.52 20.60 28.34
CA VAL A 9 -31.55 20.83 26.88
C VAL A 9 -30.14 20.84 26.26
N GLY A 10 -29.09 21.09 27.05
CA GLY A 10 -27.69 21.07 26.58
C GLY A 10 -27.13 19.67 26.30
N LEU A 11 -27.74 18.61 26.86
CA LEU A 11 -27.32 17.22 26.69
C LEU A 11 -27.93 16.54 25.45
N LEU A 12 -28.87 17.18 24.76
CA LEU A 12 -29.52 16.67 23.53
C LEU A 12 -28.93 17.23 22.23
N LEU A 13 -27.89 18.07 22.31
CA LEU A 13 -27.18 18.63 21.14
C LEU A 13 -25.72 18.20 21.02
N ALA A 14 -25.26 17.27 21.86
CA ALA A 14 -24.07 16.51 21.51
C ALA A 14 -24.48 15.55 20.39
N GLN A 15 -24.28 15.96 19.14
CA GLN A 15 -24.11 14.97 18.09
C GLN A 15 -23.07 14.00 18.62
N VAL A 16 -23.48 12.76 18.86
CA VAL A 16 -22.56 11.65 18.99
C VAL A 16 -21.97 11.47 17.59
N ALA A 17 -21.10 12.40 17.19
CA ALA A 17 -20.16 12.21 16.12
C ALA A 17 -19.13 11.23 16.67
N ARG A 18 -19.55 9.98 16.83
CA ARG A 18 -18.62 8.87 16.87
C ARG A 18 -18.04 8.80 15.47
N ALA A 19 -16.80 9.24 15.34
CA ALA A 19 -15.94 8.73 14.28
C ALA A 19 -15.85 7.22 14.55
N GLU A 20 -16.59 6.42 13.80
CA GLU A 20 -16.80 5.01 14.16
C GLU A 20 -15.54 4.21 13.80
N PRO A 21 -14.85 3.60 14.78
CA PRO A 21 -13.94 2.50 14.52
C PRO A 21 -14.78 1.36 13.93
N ASP A 22 -14.44 0.92 12.71
CA ASP A 22 -15.12 -0.09 11.89
C ASP A 22 -16.58 -0.41 12.29
N SER A 23 -17.53 0.41 11.82
CA SER A 23 -18.97 0.14 11.97
C SER A 23 -19.56 -0.66 10.83
N PHE A 24 -18.73 -1.13 9.90
CA PHE A 24 -19.18 -1.92 8.76
C PHE A 24 -19.22 -3.41 9.08
N GLU A 25 -18.59 -3.84 10.18
CA GLU A 25 -18.57 -5.22 10.68
C GLU A 25 -18.20 -6.20 9.55
N LEU A 26 -19.08 -7.16 9.23
CA LEU A 26 -18.90 -8.13 8.16
C LEU A 26 -19.48 -7.68 6.82
N GLY A 27 -19.83 -6.40 6.71
CA GLY A 27 -20.45 -5.79 5.53
C GLY A 27 -21.95 -6.08 5.45
N THR A 28 -22.52 -5.78 4.28
CA THR A 28 -23.96 -5.88 4.00
C THR A 28 -24.34 -7.11 3.18
N GLY A 29 -23.37 -7.84 2.63
CA GLY A 29 -23.61 -8.95 1.70
C GLY A 29 -24.18 -8.53 0.33
N ARG A 30 -24.17 -7.22 0.02
CA ARG A 30 -24.81 -6.65 -1.16
C ARG A 30 -24.23 -7.08 -2.51
N ASP A 31 -22.98 -7.53 -2.53
CA ASP A 31 -22.32 -8.05 -3.72
C ASP A 31 -22.62 -9.54 -3.96
N GLY A 32 -23.48 -10.15 -3.12
CA GLY A 32 -23.99 -11.50 -3.30
C GLY A 32 -22.95 -12.60 -3.04
N VAL A 33 -23.15 -13.77 -3.65
CA VAL A 33 -22.24 -14.92 -3.51
C VAL A 33 -21.12 -14.83 -4.54
N LEU A 34 -19.87 -14.95 -4.09
CA LEU A 34 -18.71 -15.16 -4.96
C LEU A 34 -18.36 -16.65 -5.01
N THR A 35 -18.22 -17.19 -6.22
CA THR A 35 -17.65 -18.52 -6.45
C THR A 35 -16.49 -18.43 -7.43
N VAL A 36 -15.30 -18.81 -6.99
CA VAL A 36 -14.10 -18.94 -7.83
C VAL A 36 -13.96 -20.39 -8.21
N ALA A 37 -14.40 -20.72 -9.42
CA ALA A 37 -14.39 -22.08 -9.91
C ALA A 37 -12.96 -22.61 -10.14
N SER A 38 -12.79 -23.92 -10.02
CA SER A 38 -11.52 -24.61 -10.23
C SER A 38 -10.86 -24.21 -11.56
N GLY A 39 -9.55 -23.97 -11.52
CA GLY A 39 -8.76 -23.56 -12.69
C GLY A 39 -8.88 -22.09 -13.08
N LEU A 40 -9.74 -21.30 -12.40
CA LEU A 40 -9.86 -19.87 -12.63
C LEU A 40 -8.96 -19.06 -11.68
N SER A 41 -8.46 -17.94 -12.19
CA SER A 41 -7.85 -16.88 -11.40
C SER A 41 -8.68 -15.61 -11.54
N MET A 42 -9.18 -15.06 -10.43
CA MET A 42 -10.04 -13.87 -10.44
C MET A 42 -9.44 -12.71 -9.64
N ILE A 43 -9.64 -11.51 -10.16
CA ILE A 43 -9.33 -10.24 -9.50
C ILE A 43 -10.64 -9.65 -8.97
N VAL A 44 -10.76 -9.49 -7.66
CA VAL A 44 -12.01 -9.02 -7.01
C VAL A 44 -11.98 -7.57 -6.57
N THR A 45 -10.80 -7.01 -6.30
CA THR A 45 -10.70 -5.61 -5.90
C THR A 45 -10.46 -4.72 -7.12
N SER A 46 -11.32 -3.72 -7.28
CA SER A 46 -11.04 -2.57 -8.13
C SER A 46 -10.38 -1.49 -7.29
N ASN A 47 -9.35 -0.84 -7.84
CA ASN A 47 -8.57 0.16 -7.14
C ASN A 47 -8.12 1.26 -8.08
N ALA A 48 -7.84 2.42 -7.51
CA ALA A 48 -7.27 3.55 -8.22
C ALA A 48 -6.47 4.45 -7.28
N ALA A 49 -5.58 5.26 -7.84
CA ALA A 49 -4.88 6.29 -7.10
C ALA A 49 -5.87 7.37 -6.62
N LEU A 50 -5.65 7.90 -5.42
CA LEU A 50 -6.36 9.10 -4.98
C LEU A 50 -6.00 10.27 -5.89
N GLY A 51 -7.00 10.87 -6.55
CA GLY A 51 -6.80 11.92 -7.55
C GLY A 51 -6.50 13.29 -6.96
N LYS A 52 -7.03 13.58 -5.77
CA LYS A 52 -6.80 14.82 -5.02
C LYS A 52 -6.64 14.52 -3.54
N SER A 53 -5.69 15.18 -2.88
CA SER A 53 -5.51 15.06 -1.43
C SER A 53 -6.81 15.43 -0.69
N ALA A 54 -7.15 14.64 0.31
CA ALA A 54 -8.29 14.84 1.18
C ALA A 54 -7.80 15.17 2.59
N ALA A 55 -8.39 16.18 3.24
CA ALA A 55 -8.09 16.52 4.62
C ALA A 55 -8.92 15.65 5.58
N ALA A 56 -8.45 15.52 6.82
CA ALA A 56 -9.32 15.01 7.89
C ALA A 56 -10.55 15.92 8.00
N GLY A 57 -11.73 15.32 8.18
CA GLY A 57 -13.02 16.01 8.14
C GLY A 57 -13.64 16.12 6.74
N ALA A 58 -12.92 15.78 5.66
CA ALA A 58 -13.49 15.82 4.31
C ALA A 58 -14.55 14.74 4.11
N GLN A 59 -15.61 15.05 3.38
CA GLN A 59 -16.68 14.11 2.99
C GLN A 59 -16.70 13.82 1.49
N GLU A 60 -15.66 14.23 0.77
CA GLU A 60 -15.55 14.05 -0.67
C GLU A 60 -14.22 13.43 -1.04
N LEU A 61 -14.24 12.45 -1.95
CA LEU A 61 -13.06 11.85 -2.56
C LEU A 61 -13.10 12.05 -4.07
N VAL A 62 -12.00 12.54 -4.62
CA VAL A 62 -11.82 12.68 -6.07
C VAL A 62 -10.92 11.55 -6.55
N VAL A 63 -11.45 10.63 -7.36
CA VAL A 63 -10.75 9.41 -7.78
C VAL A 63 -10.98 9.17 -9.26
N SER A 64 -9.89 8.96 -10.02
CA SER A 64 -9.99 8.67 -11.46
C SER A 64 -9.86 7.18 -11.73
N GLY A 65 -10.65 6.64 -12.66
CA GLY A 65 -10.49 5.24 -13.12
C GLY A 65 -11.07 4.16 -12.19
N LEU A 66 -11.73 4.54 -11.10
CA LEU A 66 -12.50 3.62 -10.26
C LEU A 66 -13.98 3.73 -10.62
N LYS A 67 -14.70 2.61 -10.74
CA LYS A 67 -16.17 2.61 -10.88
C LYS A 67 -16.78 2.35 -9.52
N VAL A 68 -17.60 3.27 -9.03
CA VAL A 68 -18.21 3.24 -7.70
C VAL A 68 -19.66 3.70 -7.82
N SER A 69 -20.54 3.12 -7.01
CA SER A 69 -21.96 3.47 -6.92
C SER A 69 -22.35 3.85 -5.50
N SER A 70 -23.53 4.46 -5.34
CA SER A 70 -24.10 4.72 -4.01
C SER A 70 -24.20 3.43 -3.18
N GLY A 71 -23.87 3.57 -1.91
CA GLY A 71 -23.74 2.51 -0.93
C GLY A 71 -22.43 1.73 -0.99
N ASP A 72 -21.56 1.90 -2.01
CA ASP A 72 -20.32 1.11 -2.08
C ASP A 72 -19.40 1.43 -0.91
N LEU A 73 -18.65 0.42 -0.46
CA LEU A 73 -17.65 0.57 0.57
C LEU A 73 -16.26 0.80 -0.05
N LEU A 74 -15.58 1.83 0.41
CA LEU A 74 -14.23 2.18 -0.04
C LEU A 74 -13.26 2.03 1.13
N MET A 75 -12.10 1.42 0.87
CA MET A 75 -10.92 1.54 1.71
C MET A 75 -10.01 2.61 1.12
N ILE A 76 -9.65 3.61 1.91
CA ILE A 76 -8.63 4.58 1.57
C ILE A 76 -7.37 4.15 2.31
N HIS A 77 -6.29 3.88 1.58
CA HIS A 77 -5.05 3.36 2.15
C HIS A 77 -3.84 4.17 1.69
N GLU A 78 -3.08 4.72 2.64
CA GLU A 78 -1.83 5.41 2.38
C GLU A 78 -0.69 4.37 2.27
N THR A 79 -0.33 4.04 1.03
CA THR A 79 0.55 2.89 0.73
C THR A 79 2.02 3.26 0.85
N THR A 80 2.38 4.49 0.45
CA THR A 80 3.74 5.00 0.44
C THR A 80 3.82 6.41 1.04
N GLY A 81 5.00 7.02 1.01
CA GLY A 81 5.19 8.42 1.39
C GLY A 81 5.71 8.62 2.81
N LEU A 82 6.55 7.70 3.28
CA LEU A 82 7.33 7.89 4.50
C LEU A 82 8.06 9.24 4.48
N SER A 83 7.91 10.02 5.56
CA SER A 83 8.58 11.31 5.74
C SER A 83 8.95 11.49 7.21
N ALA A 84 10.16 11.90 7.57
CA ALA A 84 11.31 12.16 6.68
C ALA A 84 11.88 10.87 6.08
N VAL A 85 12.31 10.93 4.82
CA VAL A 85 12.91 9.80 4.11
C VAL A 85 14.28 9.47 4.71
N PRO A 86 14.56 8.22 5.12
CA PRO A 86 15.89 7.81 5.58
C PRO A 86 16.95 8.00 4.50
N ASP A 87 18.21 8.15 4.92
CA ASP A 87 19.32 8.20 3.97
C ASP A 87 19.51 6.83 3.29
N VAL A 88 19.95 6.88 2.03
CA VAL A 88 20.23 5.67 1.26
C VAL A 88 21.30 4.84 1.97
N GLY A 89 21.11 3.52 2.02
CA GLY A 89 22.03 2.60 2.70
C GLY A 89 21.81 2.48 4.22
N ASN A 90 20.81 3.18 4.77
CA ASN A 90 20.45 3.03 6.17
C ASN A 90 19.72 1.70 6.42
N THR A 91 20.34 0.82 7.20
CA THR A 91 19.83 -0.51 7.56
C THR A 91 19.13 -0.54 8.92
N LYS A 92 19.06 0.58 9.63
CA LYS A 92 18.36 0.66 10.93
C LYS A 92 16.85 0.49 10.73
N PRO A 93 16.14 -0.15 11.67
CA PRO A 93 14.69 -0.29 11.58
C PRO A 93 13.97 1.05 11.38
N VAL A 94 13.00 1.06 10.47
CA VAL A 94 12.12 2.19 10.19
C VAL A 94 10.87 2.05 11.05
N SER A 95 10.67 2.98 11.97
CA SER A 95 9.45 3.02 12.79
C SER A 95 8.27 3.56 11.97
N LEU A 96 7.20 2.78 11.92
CA LEU A 96 5.88 3.21 11.46
C LEU A 96 4.92 3.31 12.66
N ALA A 97 5.40 3.67 13.85
CA ALA A 97 4.51 3.91 14.99
C ALA A 97 3.84 5.30 14.90
N GLY A 98 2.67 5.45 15.52
CA GLY A 98 1.98 6.74 15.66
C GLY A 98 1.47 7.34 14.35
N THR A 99 1.68 8.65 14.14
CA THR A 99 1.09 9.41 13.03
C THR A 99 1.81 9.29 11.69
N VAL A 100 2.69 8.29 11.54
CA VAL A 100 3.36 8.00 10.26
C VAL A 100 2.31 7.58 9.22
N ALA A 101 2.43 8.17 8.02
CA ALA A 101 1.47 8.04 6.93
C ALA A 101 1.36 6.60 6.37
N PRO A 102 2.44 5.96 5.87
CA PRO A 102 2.36 4.60 5.33
C PRO A 102 1.69 3.59 6.25
N GLY A 103 0.77 2.81 5.70
CA GLY A 103 -0.02 1.81 6.41
C GLY A 103 -1.22 2.39 7.19
N ARG A 104 -1.55 3.67 7.00
CA ARG A 104 -2.79 4.25 7.50
C ARG A 104 -3.93 3.95 6.53
N TRP A 105 -5.07 3.55 7.08
CA TRP A 105 -6.28 3.38 6.29
C TRP A 105 -7.56 3.63 7.08
N GLU A 106 -8.66 3.79 6.35
CA GLU A 106 -10.01 3.75 6.91
C GLU A 106 -11.00 3.28 5.86
N LEU A 107 -12.17 2.83 6.32
CA LEU A 107 -13.32 2.50 5.48
C LEU A 107 -14.29 3.67 5.44
N ALA A 108 -14.86 3.93 4.26
CA ALA A 108 -15.87 4.95 4.06
C ALA A 108 -16.94 4.45 3.10
N ARG A 109 -18.21 4.66 3.45
CA ARG A 109 -19.35 4.32 2.60
C ARG A 109 -19.70 5.51 1.72
N VAL A 110 -19.99 5.22 0.45
CA VAL A 110 -20.41 6.22 -0.53
C VAL A 110 -21.89 6.51 -0.37
N GLU A 111 -22.24 7.76 -0.13
CA GLU A 111 -23.61 8.26 -0.17
C GLU A 111 -24.06 8.46 -1.62
N GLY A 112 -23.22 9.07 -2.44
CA GLY A 112 -23.55 9.39 -3.82
C GLY A 112 -22.33 9.68 -4.69
N VAL A 113 -22.55 9.74 -6.00
CA VAL A 113 -21.51 10.03 -7.00
C VAL A 113 -21.90 11.29 -7.76
N LEU A 114 -21.07 12.32 -7.68
CA LEU A 114 -21.24 13.53 -8.47
C LEU A 114 -20.63 13.32 -9.86
N SER A 115 -21.35 13.77 -10.89
CA SER A 115 -20.90 13.69 -12.28
C SER A 115 -19.88 14.79 -12.58
N SER A 116 -18.65 14.62 -12.10
CA SER A 116 -17.47 15.45 -12.38
C SER A 116 -16.43 14.66 -13.20
N THR A 117 -15.43 15.34 -13.74
CA THR A 117 -14.30 14.69 -14.45
C THR A 117 -12.98 15.17 -13.86
N PRO A 118 -12.27 14.35 -13.06
CA PRO A 118 -12.64 13.01 -12.57
C PRO A 118 -13.84 13.01 -11.60
N PRO A 119 -14.50 11.85 -11.38
CA PRO A 119 -15.68 11.76 -10.53
C PRO A 119 -15.36 12.05 -9.05
N THR A 120 -16.35 12.60 -8.36
CA THR A 120 -16.31 12.89 -6.92
C THR A 120 -17.30 11.96 -6.19
N TYR A 121 -16.80 11.24 -5.19
CA TYR A 121 -17.61 10.39 -4.32
C TYR A 121 -17.91 11.13 -3.03
N VAL A 122 -19.19 11.26 -2.73
CA VAL A 122 -19.69 11.85 -1.46
C VAL A 122 -19.79 10.72 -0.45
N LEU A 123 -19.25 10.92 0.75
CA LEU A 123 -19.16 9.93 1.82
C LEU A 123 -20.25 10.17 2.85
N THR A 124 -20.79 9.09 3.43
CA THR A 124 -21.81 9.17 4.48
C THR A 124 -21.29 9.77 5.80
N ALA A 125 -19.96 9.79 5.99
CA ALA A 125 -19.29 10.31 7.16
C ALA A 125 -17.98 11.01 6.77
N PRO A 126 -17.51 12.00 7.54
CA PRO A 126 -16.23 12.66 7.29
C PRO A 126 -15.06 11.71 7.54
N LEU A 127 -14.00 11.84 6.74
CA LEU A 127 -12.75 11.11 6.91
C LEU A 127 -12.12 11.43 8.27
N ARG A 128 -11.65 10.40 8.97
CA ARG A 128 -10.91 10.55 10.23
C ARG A 128 -9.50 11.09 9.98
N TYR A 129 -8.90 10.70 8.86
CA TYR A 129 -7.53 11.07 8.54
C TYR A 129 -7.41 11.89 7.25
N ALA A 130 -6.28 12.58 7.13
CA ALA A 130 -5.88 13.18 5.87
C ALA A 130 -5.13 12.14 5.02
N TYR A 131 -5.37 12.18 3.70
CA TYR A 131 -4.70 11.35 2.71
C TYR A 131 -4.16 12.20 1.58
N ALA A 132 -2.91 11.97 1.21
CA ALA A 132 -2.25 12.71 0.15
C ALA A 132 -2.35 11.99 -1.20
N ALA A 133 -2.69 12.75 -2.25
CA ALA A 133 -2.57 12.26 -3.63
C ALA A 133 -1.12 11.85 -3.94
N GLY A 134 -0.96 10.80 -4.75
CA GLY A 134 0.35 10.21 -5.06
C GLY A 134 0.94 9.30 -3.97
N ARG A 135 0.27 9.17 -2.82
CA ARG A 135 0.66 8.26 -1.72
C ARG A 135 -0.46 7.30 -1.32
N ALA A 136 -1.70 7.79 -1.42
CA ALA A 136 -2.89 7.02 -1.13
C ALA A 136 -3.53 6.40 -2.39
N GLN A 137 -4.09 5.22 -2.20
CA GLN A 137 -4.98 4.56 -3.14
C GLN A 137 -6.36 4.36 -2.51
N VAL A 138 -7.37 4.23 -3.37
CA VAL A 138 -8.74 3.91 -3.00
C VAL A 138 -9.07 2.54 -3.58
N VAL A 139 -9.55 1.63 -2.74
CA VAL A 139 -9.93 0.26 -3.08
C VAL A 139 -11.42 0.11 -2.83
N ARG A 140 -12.19 -0.37 -3.82
CA ARG A 140 -13.58 -0.79 -3.56
C ARG A 140 -13.53 -2.11 -2.79
N VAL A 141 -14.08 -2.12 -1.58
CA VAL A 141 -14.18 -3.31 -0.75
C VAL A 141 -15.50 -3.99 -1.09
N ALA A 142 -15.42 -5.19 -1.66
CA ALA A 142 -16.62 -5.97 -1.95
C ALA A 142 -17.23 -6.52 -0.65
N GLU A 143 -18.55 -6.54 -0.57
CA GLU A 143 -19.32 -7.03 0.59
C GLU A 143 -20.15 -8.24 0.16
N TYR A 144 -19.58 -9.44 0.28
CA TYR A 144 -20.21 -10.69 -0.17
C TYR A 144 -21.09 -11.32 0.91
N SER A 145 -22.14 -12.03 0.48
CA SER A 145 -22.92 -12.88 1.38
C SER A 145 -22.18 -14.17 1.71
N ASP A 146 -21.54 -14.79 0.70
CA ASP A 146 -20.68 -15.95 0.88
C ASP A 146 -19.54 -15.92 -0.14
N VAL A 147 -18.40 -16.52 0.22
CA VAL A 147 -17.26 -16.69 -0.68
C VAL A 147 -16.89 -18.17 -0.74
N VAL A 148 -16.79 -18.72 -1.94
CA VAL A 148 -16.29 -20.07 -2.19
C VAL A 148 -15.11 -19.98 -3.17
N VAL A 149 -13.94 -20.44 -2.75
CA VAL A 149 -12.76 -20.58 -3.59
C VAL A 149 -12.47 -22.07 -3.73
N GLU A 150 -12.78 -22.63 -4.90
CA GLU A 150 -12.64 -24.07 -5.13
C GLU A 150 -11.18 -24.52 -5.22
N ALA A 151 -10.94 -25.82 -5.04
CA ALA A 151 -9.62 -26.41 -5.22
C ALA A 151 -9.03 -26.07 -6.60
N GLY A 152 -7.79 -25.59 -6.61
CA GLY A 152 -7.10 -25.16 -7.84
C GLY A 152 -7.53 -23.78 -8.38
N ALA A 153 -8.44 -23.08 -7.72
CA ALA A 153 -8.78 -21.69 -8.01
C ALA A 153 -7.85 -20.71 -7.30
N ARG A 154 -7.73 -19.48 -7.83
CA ARG A 154 -6.98 -18.38 -7.20
C ARG A 154 -7.79 -17.10 -7.15
N LEU A 155 -7.93 -16.53 -5.96
CA LEU A 155 -8.44 -15.20 -5.73
C LEU A 155 -7.26 -14.25 -5.48
N THR A 156 -7.09 -13.25 -6.33
CA THR A 156 -5.94 -12.33 -6.29
C THR A 156 -6.34 -10.90 -6.63
N VAL A 157 -5.36 -10.03 -6.87
CA VAL A 157 -5.55 -8.59 -7.08
C VAL A 157 -4.67 -8.06 -8.21
N SER A 158 -5.02 -6.88 -8.72
CA SER A 158 -4.17 -6.19 -9.69
C SER A 158 -2.80 -5.85 -9.06
N PRO A 159 -1.69 -6.02 -9.79
CA PRO A 159 -0.35 -5.62 -9.34
C PRO A 159 -0.28 -4.15 -8.94
N TRP A 160 0.45 -3.87 -7.86
CA TRP A 160 0.82 -2.52 -7.49
C TRP A 160 1.68 -1.90 -8.60
N ASN A 161 1.22 -0.77 -9.12
CA ASN A 161 1.85 -0.07 -10.25
C ASN A 161 2.66 1.17 -9.84
N GLY A 162 2.95 1.33 -8.54
CA GLY A 162 3.53 2.55 -7.97
C GLY A 162 2.49 3.59 -7.53
N LYS A 163 1.20 3.37 -7.79
CA LYS A 163 0.10 4.28 -7.40
C LYS A 163 -1.13 3.58 -6.84
N SER A 164 -1.52 2.42 -7.37
CA SER A 164 -2.61 1.57 -6.87
C SER A 164 -2.38 0.10 -7.22
N GLY A 165 -3.04 -0.79 -6.48
CA GLY A 165 -2.93 -2.24 -6.60
C GLY A 165 -2.37 -2.91 -5.34
N GLY A 166 -2.20 -4.23 -5.39
CA GLY A 166 -1.55 -5.02 -4.33
C GLY A 166 -2.35 -5.19 -3.03
N ILE A 167 -3.59 -4.71 -2.95
CA ILE A 167 -4.46 -4.85 -1.77
C ILE A 167 -5.67 -5.72 -2.10
N LEU A 168 -5.83 -6.80 -1.34
CA LEU A 168 -7.02 -7.65 -1.30
C LEU A 168 -7.82 -7.31 -0.04
N ALA A 169 -9.03 -6.79 -0.24
CA ALA A 169 -9.96 -6.45 0.84
C ALA A 169 -11.38 -6.82 0.42
N MET A 170 -12.06 -7.58 1.28
CA MET A 170 -13.47 -7.95 1.14
C MET A 170 -14.07 -8.18 2.52
N LEU A 171 -15.35 -7.92 2.67
CA LEU A 171 -16.15 -8.29 3.83
C LEU A 171 -17.11 -9.42 3.44
N VAL A 172 -17.35 -10.35 4.36
CA VAL A 172 -18.20 -11.52 4.10
C VAL A 172 -19.12 -11.74 5.30
N THR A 173 -20.44 -11.59 5.10
CA THR A 173 -21.43 -11.73 6.19
C THR A 173 -21.72 -13.18 6.55
N GLY A 174 -21.64 -14.08 5.59
CA GLY A 174 -21.81 -15.52 5.75
C GLY A 174 -20.49 -16.26 5.81
N LYS A 175 -20.34 -17.34 5.01
CA LYS A 175 -19.18 -18.23 5.11
C LYS A 175 -18.11 -17.91 4.06
N VAL A 176 -16.86 -18.18 4.44
CA VAL A 176 -15.73 -18.30 3.51
C VAL A 176 -15.30 -19.76 3.46
N VAL A 177 -15.51 -20.41 2.32
CA VAL A 177 -14.98 -21.76 2.02
C VAL A 177 -13.78 -21.58 1.11
N ASN A 178 -12.59 -21.94 1.58
CA ASN A 178 -11.36 -21.80 0.80
C ASN A 178 -10.64 -23.15 0.67
N GLU A 179 -10.75 -23.76 -0.50
CA GLU A 179 -10.01 -24.95 -0.93
C GLU A 179 -8.91 -24.61 -1.95
N GLY A 180 -8.85 -23.36 -2.43
CA GLY A 180 -7.87 -22.85 -3.36
C GLY A 180 -6.86 -21.91 -2.70
N ARG A 181 -6.51 -20.81 -3.40
CA ARG A 181 -5.63 -19.76 -2.86
C ARG A 181 -6.31 -18.40 -2.83
N ILE A 182 -6.10 -17.68 -1.73
CA ILE A 182 -6.43 -16.26 -1.58
C ILE A 182 -5.12 -15.57 -1.24
N ASP A 183 -4.51 -14.92 -2.23
CA ASP A 183 -3.16 -14.38 -2.07
C ASP A 183 -2.88 -13.16 -2.96
N ALA A 184 -1.93 -12.34 -2.51
CA ALA A 184 -1.38 -11.21 -3.24
C ALA A 184 0.12 -11.44 -3.55
N ASP A 185 0.50 -12.70 -3.79
CA ASP A 185 1.89 -13.07 -4.02
C ASP A 185 2.40 -12.51 -5.35
N GLY A 186 3.53 -11.79 -5.29
CA GLY A 186 4.18 -11.19 -6.44
C GLY A 186 3.48 -9.94 -7.00
N VAL A 187 2.42 -9.45 -6.36
CA VAL A 187 1.62 -8.30 -6.83
C VAL A 187 1.65 -7.09 -5.87
N GLY A 188 2.52 -7.14 -4.86
CA GLY A 188 2.83 -6.02 -3.95
C GLY A 188 3.87 -5.04 -4.51
N SER A 189 4.63 -4.38 -3.61
CA SER A 189 5.65 -3.37 -3.96
C SER A 189 6.55 -3.76 -5.13
N GLN A 190 6.90 -2.79 -5.98
CA GLN A 190 7.67 -3.06 -7.20
C GLN A 190 9.08 -3.54 -6.87
N ALA A 191 9.47 -4.69 -7.43
CA ALA A 191 10.84 -5.18 -7.33
C ALA A 191 11.80 -4.32 -8.17
N GLY A 192 13.10 -4.35 -7.82
CA GLY A 192 14.14 -3.81 -8.67
C GLY A 192 14.18 -4.57 -10.00
N ILE A 193 14.17 -3.84 -11.12
CA ILE A 193 14.18 -4.44 -12.45
C ILE A 193 15.62 -4.77 -12.84
N PHE A 194 15.85 -5.98 -13.35
CA PHE A 194 17.13 -6.36 -13.95
C PHE A 194 17.51 -5.41 -15.08
N GLN A 195 18.75 -4.95 -15.07
CA GLN A 195 19.27 -4.05 -16.10
C GLN A 195 20.45 -4.72 -16.81
N ALA A 196 20.32 -4.91 -18.12
CA ALA A 196 21.37 -5.50 -18.96
C ALA A 196 22.53 -4.53 -19.25
N GLY A 197 22.39 -3.25 -18.89
CA GLY A 197 23.19 -2.12 -19.39
C GLY A 197 24.65 -2.02 -18.93
N ALA A 198 25.19 -2.99 -18.20
CA ALA A 198 26.52 -2.89 -17.59
C ALA A 198 27.39 -4.14 -17.82
N ALA A 199 27.19 -4.86 -18.92
CA ALA A 199 28.05 -6.00 -19.26
C ALA A 199 29.53 -5.56 -19.31
N GLY A 200 30.32 -6.02 -18.34
CA GLY A 200 31.76 -5.73 -18.25
C GLY A 200 32.15 -4.45 -17.50
N LEU A 201 31.23 -3.66 -16.94
CA LEU A 201 31.63 -2.56 -16.04
C LEU A 201 32.22 -3.12 -14.74
N THR A 202 33.39 -2.61 -14.39
CA THR A 202 34.17 -2.96 -13.20
C THR A 202 34.50 -1.71 -12.38
N GLY A 203 34.81 -1.86 -11.09
CA GLY A 203 35.26 -0.76 -10.24
C GLY A 203 34.19 0.27 -9.86
N CYS A 204 32.93 0.05 -10.24
CA CYS A 204 31.81 0.87 -9.80
C CYS A 204 31.56 0.68 -8.29
N THR A 205 31.29 1.80 -7.63
CA THR A 205 31.09 1.92 -6.19
C THR A 205 30.05 2.99 -5.91
N GLY A 206 29.45 2.95 -4.73
CA GLY A 206 28.58 4.02 -4.24
C GLY A 206 27.18 3.52 -3.94
N LEU A 207 26.55 4.14 -2.94
CA LEU A 207 25.19 3.80 -2.52
C LEU A 207 24.14 4.26 -3.53
N GLU A 208 24.42 5.37 -4.22
CA GLU A 208 23.68 5.86 -5.37
C GLU A 208 24.61 5.87 -6.55
N LEU A 209 24.15 5.32 -7.67
CA LEU A 209 24.96 5.20 -8.86
C LEU A 209 24.02 5.18 -10.07
N GLU A 210 24.27 6.07 -11.02
CA GLU A 210 23.51 6.14 -12.27
C GLU A 210 23.58 4.80 -13.02
N LEU A 211 22.56 4.53 -13.82
CA LEU A 211 22.46 3.30 -14.59
C LEU A 211 23.65 3.10 -15.54
N ASP A 212 24.05 4.17 -16.24
CA ASP A 212 25.19 4.18 -17.17
C ASP A 212 26.56 4.03 -16.48
N LYS A 213 26.63 4.27 -15.17
CA LYS A 213 27.81 4.07 -14.33
C LYS A 213 27.82 2.70 -13.64
N GLY A 214 26.83 1.86 -13.92
CA GLY A 214 26.74 0.49 -13.41
C GLY A 214 25.85 0.31 -12.19
N GLY A 215 24.99 1.27 -11.84
CA GLY A 215 23.99 1.09 -10.79
C GLY A 215 22.75 0.35 -11.29
N SER A 216 22.22 -0.60 -10.52
CA SER A 216 20.96 -1.29 -10.82
C SER A 216 19.79 -0.75 -10.02
N ALA A 217 18.56 -0.93 -10.50
CA ALA A 217 17.35 -0.39 -9.87
C ALA A 217 17.09 -1.00 -8.47
N ARG A 218 16.75 -0.15 -7.50
CA ARG A 218 16.30 -0.56 -6.16
C ARG A 218 14.89 -1.16 -6.22
N GLY A 219 14.54 -1.94 -5.21
CA GLY A 219 13.14 -2.27 -4.92
C GLY A 219 12.42 -1.08 -4.27
N GLU A 220 11.11 -1.00 -4.49
CA GLU A 220 10.25 -0.03 -3.84
C GLU A 220 10.03 -0.41 -2.36
N GLY A 221 10.13 0.58 -1.47
CA GLY A 221 9.75 0.46 -0.07
C GLY A 221 8.70 1.49 0.33
N VAL A 222 8.45 1.63 1.64
CA VAL A 222 7.50 2.62 2.20
C VAL A 222 7.87 4.08 1.88
N ALA A 223 9.13 4.34 1.50
CA ALA A 223 9.62 5.64 1.06
C ALA A 223 9.55 5.85 -0.47
N GLY A 224 9.02 4.88 -1.22
CA GLY A 224 9.15 4.82 -2.68
C GLY A 224 10.49 4.22 -3.11
N MET A 225 10.87 4.46 -4.37
CA MET A 225 12.10 3.92 -4.98
C MET A 225 13.18 4.99 -5.19
N SER A 226 12.78 6.24 -5.44
CA SER A 226 13.70 7.36 -5.66
C SER A 226 14.17 7.96 -4.34
N SER A 227 15.48 8.20 -4.24
CA SER A 227 16.09 8.93 -3.13
C SER A 227 15.74 10.42 -3.17
N LYS A 228 16.19 11.15 -2.16
CA LYS A 228 16.11 12.63 -2.10
C LYS A 228 16.79 13.31 -3.30
N ASN A 229 17.75 12.64 -3.93
CA ASN A 229 18.49 13.12 -5.10
C ASN A 229 17.81 12.75 -6.43
N GLY A 230 16.65 12.09 -6.38
CA GLY A 230 15.91 11.62 -7.56
C GLY A 230 16.41 10.28 -8.11
N LEU A 231 17.47 9.71 -7.53
CA LEU A 231 18.06 8.46 -8.02
C LEU A 231 17.37 7.23 -7.44
N PHE A 232 17.07 6.26 -8.30
CA PHE A 232 16.43 5.00 -7.95
C PHE A 232 17.36 3.79 -8.18
N THR A 233 18.65 4.04 -8.44
CA THR A 233 19.65 3.04 -8.80
C THR A 233 20.86 3.05 -7.86
N GLY A 234 21.57 1.92 -7.82
CA GLY A 234 22.76 1.69 -7.01
C GLY A 234 22.53 0.69 -5.88
N ARG A 235 23.61 0.28 -5.22
CA ARG A 235 23.55 -0.78 -4.19
C ARG A 235 22.85 -0.38 -2.89
N GLY A 236 22.70 0.90 -2.58
CA GLY A 236 22.05 1.29 -1.32
C GLY A 236 20.59 0.83 -1.22
N ASN A 237 20.12 0.48 -0.03
CA ASN A 237 18.68 0.29 0.20
C ASN A 237 18.01 1.65 0.45
N LEU A 238 16.69 1.72 0.35
CA LEU A 238 15.90 2.90 0.73
C LEU A 238 14.72 2.47 1.60
N ALA A 239 14.78 2.79 2.90
CA ALA A 239 13.85 2.25 3.89
C ALA A 239 13.74 0.72 3.73
N SER A 240 12.53 0.19 3.60
CA SER A 240 12.27 -1.25 3.39
C SER A 240 12.60 -1.76 1.98
N GLY A 241 12.84 -0.88 1.01
CA GLY A 241 13.19 -1.27 -0.35
C GLY A 241 14.66 -1.69 -0.44
N GLY A 242 14.92 -2.90 -0.93
CA GLY A 242 16.29 -3.42 -1.12
C GLY A 242 17.05 -2.67 -2.22
N GLY A 243 18.38 -2.63 -2.12
CA GLY A 243 19.23 -2.02 -3.13
C GLY A 243 19.37 -2.87 -4.39
N GLY A 244 19.73 -2.25 -5.53
CA GLY A 244 19.84 -2.99 -6.80
C GLY A 244 21.15 -3.76 -6.98
N GLY A 245 22.29 -3.16 -6.60
CA GLY A 245 23.64 -3.68 -6.84
C GLY A 245 24.42 -2.79 -7.80
N ASN A 246 25.76 -2.86 -7.76
CA ASN A 246 26.64 -2.14 -8.68
C ASN A 246 27.48 -3.10 -9.54
N CYS A 247 27.82 -2.67 -10.75
CA CYS A 247 28.65 -3.40 -11.71
C CYS A 247 28.07 -4.71 -12.24
N ALA A 248 28.84 -5.35 -13.12
CA ALA A 248 28.49 -6.62 -13.73
C ALA A 248 28.27 -7.74 -12.70
N ALA A 249 27.12 -8.40 -12.83
CA ALA A 249 26.73 -9.62 -12.12
C ALA A 249 26.59 -9.52 -10.59
N SER A 250 26.53 -8.31 -10.02
CA SER A 250 26.09 -8.16 -8.63
C SER A 250 24.59 -8.44 -8.52
N GLY A 251 24.19 -9.01 -7.38
CA GLY A 251 22.79 -9.25 -7.08
C GLY A 251 22.14 -8.06 -6.37
N GLY A 252 20.82 -7.94 -6.52
CA GLY A 252 20.00 -7.04 -5.70
C GLY A 252 19.80 -7.56 -4.28
N GLY A 253 19.65 -6.63 -3.35
CA GLY A 253 19.24 -6.91 -1.98
C GLY A 253 17.74 -7.15 -1.88
N GLY A 254 17.34 -7.99 -0.93
CA GLY A 254 15.94 -8.25 -0.63
C GLY A 254 15.29 -7.08 0.12
N GLY A 255 13.96 -6.95 0.01
CA GLY A 255 13.18 -6.01 0.82
C GLY A 255 13.13 -6.42 2.30
N GLY A 256 12.94 -5.44 3.18
CA GLY A 256 12.76 -5.64 4.62
C GLY A 256 11.30 -5.54 5.04
N HIS A 257 10.94 -6.23 6.12
CA HIS A 257 9.64 -6.10 6.78
C HIS A 257 9.79 -6.43 8.27
N ALA A 258 9.32 -7.59 8.76
CA ALA A 258 9.51 -7.99 10.16
C ALA A 258 11.00 -8.17 10.56
N GLY A 259 11.89 -8.30 9.56
CA GLY A 259 13.33 -8.28 9.70
C GLY A 259 14.00 -7.56 8.53
N PRO A 260 15.33 -7.36 8.59
CA PRO A 260 16.08 -6.80 7.47
C PRO A 260 16.06 -7.77 6.28
N GLY A 261 16.10 -7.21 5.07
CA GLY A 261 16.29 -7.98 3.85
C GLY A 261 17.71 -8.54 3.75
N GLY A 262 17.89 -9.56 2.90
CA GLY A 262 19.22 -10.12 2.60
C GLY A 262 20.03 -9.21 1.68
N ASN A 263 21.36 -9.23 1.83
CA ASN A 263 22.25 -8.57 0.88
C ASN A 263 22.37 -9.36 -0.43
N GLY A 264 22.52 -8.64 -1.53
CA GLY A 264 22.72 -9.21 -2.86
C GLY A 264 24.13 -9.80 -3.05
N GLY A 265 24.26 -10.61 -4.11
CA GLY A 265 25.51 -11.26 -4.47
C GLY A 265 26.62 -10.28 -4.88
N ARG A 266 27.87 -10.72 -4.72
CA ARG A 266 29.08 -9.99 -5.10
C ARG A 266 29.20 -9.82 -6.62
N THR A 267 30.05 -8.89 -7.05
CA THR A 267 30.33 -8.68 -8.48
C THR A 267 30.97 -9.90 -9.12
N SER A 268 30.99 -9.93 -10.46
CA SER A 268 31.62 -11.02 -11.21
C SER A 268 33.09 -11.26 -10.83
N PRO A 269 33.65 -12.47 -11.04
CA PRO A 269 35.07 -12.73 -10.82
C PRO A 269 36.01 -11.79 -11.58
N GLY A 270 35.61 -11.32 -12.77
CA GLY A 270 36.38 -10.35 -13.56
C GLY A 270 36.49 -8.97 -12.92
N ASP A 271 35.62 -8.64 -11.96
CA ASP A 271 35.65 -7.43 -11.14
C ASP A 271 36.19 -7.70 -9.72
N GLY A 272 36.85 -8.84 -9.52
CA GLY A 272 37.49 -9.18 -8.24
C GLY A 272 36.52 -9.60 -7.13
N THR A 273 35.28 -9.99 -7.45
CA THR A 273 34.29 -10.45 -6.46
C THR A 273 34.05 -9.46 -5.32
N ARG A 274 33.87 -8.18 -5.64
CA ARG A 274 33.71 -7.11 -4.63
C ARG A 274 32.33 -7.16 -3.98
N ASP A 275 32.25 -6.68 -2.75
CA ASP A 275 31.00 -6.59 -1.97
C ASP A 275 30.16 -5.37 -2.39
N GLU A 276 29.76 -5.35 -3.65
CA GLU A 276 28.92 -4.31 -4.25
C GLU A 276 27.51 -4.80 -4.60
N GLY A 277 27.10 -5.91 -3.99
CA GLY A 277 25.72 -6.36 -3.99
C GLY A 277 24.80 -5.33 -3.32
N GLY A 278 23.53 -5.35 -3.71
CA GLY A 278 22.50 -4.51 -3.12
C GLY A 278 22.38 -4.75 -1.62
N LEU A 279 22.29 -3.68 -0.84
CA LEU A 279 22.01 -3.75 0.59
C LEU A 279 20.57 -4.21 0.83
N GLY A 280 20.37 -5.04 1.85
CA GLY A 280 19.05 -5.43 2.29
C GLY A 280 18.22 -4.22 2.77
N GLY A 281 16.92 -4.25 2.48
CA GLY A 281 15.95 -3.29 3.01
C GLY A 281 15.90 -3.33 4.54
N ALA A 282 15.68 -2.18 5.16
CA ALA A 282 15.52 -2.08 6.60
C ALA A 282 14.22 -2.75 7.07
N ALA A 283 14.25 -3.29 8.29
CA ALA A 283 13.04 -3.78 8.95
C ALA A 283 12.05 -2.62 9.19
N LEU A 284 10.75 -2.92 9.17
CA LEU A 284 9.68 -2.04 9.60
C LEU A 284 9.27 -2.40 11.02
N SER A 285 9.13 -1.40 11.89
CA SER A 285 8.67 -1.58 13.27
C SER A 285 7.34 -0.88 13.47
N TYR A 286 6.30 -1.66 13.80
CA TYR A 286 4.96 -1.17 14.11
C TYR A 286 4.17 -2.21 14.90
N SER A 287 3.14 -1.77 15.60
CA SER A 287 2.14 -2.67 16.17
C SER A 287 1.11 -3.02 15.11
N VAL A 288 0.72 -4.30 15.03
CA VAL A 288 -0.43 -4.72 14.21
C VAL A 288 -1.69 -3.97 14.63
N PHE A 289 -1.83 -3.66 15.93
CA PHE A 289 -2.95 -2.87 16.43
C PHE A 289 -2.99 -1.45 15.87
N ASP A 290 -1.83 -0.83 15.61
CA ASP A 290 -1.81 0.55 15.09
C ASP A 290 -2.06 0.61 13.56
N ARG A 291 -1.96 -0.53 12.87
CA ARG A 291 -1.93 -0.61 11.40
C ARG A 291 -3.02 -1.48 10.77
N PHE A 292 -3.68 -2.33 11.55
CA PHE A 292 -4.76 -3.21 11.08
C PHE A 292 -6.00 -3.20 11.97
N MET A 293 -5.95 -2.60 13.16
CA MET A 293 -7.11 -2.42 14.06
C MET A 293 -7.37 -0.93 14.29
#